data_AF-A0A7S0KXM3-F1
#
_entry.id   AF-A0A7S0KXM3-F1
#
_cell.length_a   1.000
_cell.length_b   1.000
_cell.length_c   1.000
_cell.angle_alpha   90.00
_cell.angle_beta   90.00
_cell.angle_gamma   90.00
#
_symmetry.space_group_name_H-M   'P 1'
#
loop_
_entity.id
_entity.type
_entity.pdbx_description
1 polymer ?
#
loop_
_entity_poly.entity_id
_entity_poly.type
_entity_poly.pdbx_seq_one_letter_code
_entity_poly.pdbx_strand_id
1 'polypeptide(L)'
;CRDWFQLSLKEGLTVYRDQEFSADMNSRGVKRIGDVARLRMAQFPQDAGPMAHPIRPESYIKMDNFYTVTVYEKGAEVVRMYETLLGKDGFRKGMDLYFERHD
;
A
#
# COMPACT_ATOMS: atom_id res chain seq x y z
N CYS A 1 14.50 2.05 0.34
CA CYS A 1 14.09 2.86 -0.84
C CYS A 1 15.34 3.48 -1.44
N ARG A 2 15.57 3.29 -2.74
CA ARG A 2 16.75 3.86 -3.43
C ARG A 2 16.60 5.36 -3.67
N ASP A 3 15.37 5.82 -3.81
CA ASP A 3 14.97 7.22 -3.95
C ASP A 3 13.56 7.42 -3.37
N TRP A 4 13.14 8.68 -3.27
CA TRP A 4 11.86 9.05 -2.67
C TRP A 4 10.65 8.69 -3.55
N PHE A 5 10.83 8.47 -4.86
CA PHE A 5 9.73 7.99 -5.71
C PHE A 5 9.25 6.60 -5.27
N GLN A 6 10.13 5.81 -4.66
CA GLN A 6 9.81 4.50 -4.10
C GLN A 6 9.13 4.55 -2.72
N LEU A 7 8.57 5.69 -2.27
CA LEU A 7 7.91 5.77 -0.96
C LEU A 7 6.87 4.66 -0.76
N SER A 8 6.04 4.37 -1.76
CA SER A 8 5.03 3.31 -1.66
C SER A 8 5.61 1.89 -1.53
N LEU A 9 6.86 1.65 -1.95
CA LEU A 9 7.53 0.35 -1.75
C LEU A 9 7.60 0.00 -0.26
N LYS A 10 7.95 0.98 0.57
CA LYS A 10 7.96 0.83 2.03
C LYS A 10 6.57 1.03 2.60
N GLU A 11 5.92 2.15 2.27
CA GLU A 11 4.70 2.58 2.96
C GLU A 11 3.50 1.68 2.62
N GLY A 12 3.26 1.38 1.34
CA GLY A 12 2.17 0.49 0.93
C GLY A 12 2.32 -0.92 1.49
N LEU A 13 3.54 -1.47 1.46
CA LEU A 13 3.84 -2.78 2.04
C LEU A 13 3.67 -2.80 3.57
N THR A 14 4.09 -1.72 4.25
CA THR A 14 3.99 -1.62 5.72
C THR A 14 2.54 -1.45 6.16
N VAL A 15 1.76 -0.62 5.47
CA VAL A 15 0.31 -0.47 5.71
C VAL A 15 -0.39 -1.80 5.50
N TYR A 16 -0.10 -2.52 4.41
CA TYR A 16 -0.66 -3.86 4.17
C TYR A 16 -0.35 -4.82 5.33
N ARG A 17 0.90 -4.83 5.84
CA ARG A 17 1.29 -5.67 6.99
C ARG A 17 0.56 -5.29 8.27
N ASP A 18 0.38 -4.00 8.53
CA ASP A 18 -0.41 -3.51 9.68
C ASP A 18 -1.89 -3.88 9.54
N GLN A 19 -2.45 -3.82 8.33
CA GLN A 19 -3.82 -4.27 8.06
C GLN A 19 -3.99 -5.76 8.38
N GLU A 20 -3.07 -6.61 7.92
CA GLU A 20 -3.09 -8.04 8.23
C GLU A 20 -2.90 -8.32 9.73
N PHE A 21 -1.93 -7.66 10.37
CA PHE A 21 -1.72 -7.76 11.81
C PHE A 21 -2.98 -7.37 12.60
N SER A 22 -3.57 -6.22 12.29
CA SER A 22 -4.78 -5.73 12.94
C SER A 22 -5.98 -6.66 12.69
N ALA A 23 -6.07 -7.27 11.51
CA ALA A 23 -7.11 -8.23 11.17
C ALA A 23 -6.96 -9.56 11.93
N ASP A 24 -5.73 -10.00 12.17
CA ASP A 24 -5.42 -11.22 12.92
C ASP A 24 -5.60 -11.03 14.44
N MET A 25 -5.27 -9.84 14.96
CA MET A 25 -5.44 -9.52 16.38
C MET A 25 -6.88 -9.20 16.78
N ASN A 26 -7.73 -8.86 15.80
CA ASN A 26 -9.10 -8.42 16.04
C ASN A 26 -10.08 -9.12 15.08
N SER A 27 -11.03 -8.38 14.52
CA SER A 27 -11.98 -8.88 13.53
C SER A 27 -11.55 -8.51 12.11
N ARG A 28 -11.15 -9.54 11.35
CA ARG A 28 -10.78 -9.41 9.94
C ARG A 28 -11.87 -8.75 9.08
N GLY A 29 -13.14 -9.10 9.32
CA GLY A 29 -14.27 -8.50 8.59
C GLY A 29 -14.42 -7.01 8.87
N VAL A 30 -14.37 -6.61 10.15
CA VAL A 30 -14.49 -5.20 10.56
C VAL A 30 -13.31 -4.38 10.04
N LYS A 31 -12.08 -4.89 10.19
CA LYS A 31 -10.87 -4.23 9.67
C LYS A 31 -10.97 -3.99 8.16
N ARG A 32 -11.34 -5.03 7.40
CA ARG A 32 -11.46 -4.92 5.94
C ARG A 32 -12.52 -3.91 5.52
N ILE A 33 -13.68 -3.87 6.19
CA ILE A 33 -14.74 -2.89 5.92
C ILE A 33 -14.21 -1.47 6.16
N GLY A 34 -13.49 -1.24 7.27
CA GLY A 34 -12.88 0.05 7.59
C GLY A 34 -11.90 0.53 6.53
N ASP A 35 -11.00 -0.36 6.08
CA ASP A 35 -10.00 -0.05 5.05
C ASP A 35 -10.65 0.30 3.71
N VAL A 36 -11.65 -0.48 3.28
CA VAL A 36 -12.42 -0.20 2.04
C VAL A 36 -13.18 1.12 2.16
N ALA A 37 -13.79 1.39 3.32
CA ALA A 37 -14.51 2.64 3.55
C ALA A 37 -13.55 3.84 3.44
N ARG A 38 -12.36 3.76 4.05
CA ARG A 38 -11.34 4.81 3.96
C ARG A 38 -10.88 5.02 2.51
N LEU A 39 -10.64 3.95 1.77
CA LEU A 39 -10.26 4.02 0.35
C LEU A 39 -11.33 4.76 -0.47
N ARG A 40 -12.60 4.36 -0.32
CA ARG A 40 -13.70 4.97 -1.08
C ARG A 40 -13.99 6.43 -0.68
N MET A 41 -13.89 6.76 0.61
CA MET A 41 -14.23 8.10 1.11
C MET A 41 -13.09 9.12 0.94
N ALA A 42 -11.83 8.69 0.97
CA ALA A 42 -10.68 9.59 0.93
C ALA A 42 -9.80 9.39 -0.30
N GLN A 43 -9.47 8.14 -0.65
CA GLN A 43 -8.56 7.87 -1.76
C GLN A 43 -9.21 8.11 -3.12
N PHE A 44 -10.44 7.64 -3.34
CA PHE A 44 -11.13 7.81 -4.63
C PHE A 44 -11.31 9.30 -5.01
N PRO A 45 -11.73 10.21 -4.10
CA PRO A 45 -11.77 11.63 -4.41
C PRO A 45 -10.39 12.22 -4.73
N GLN A 46 -9.32 11.78 -4.06
CA GLN A 46 -7.97 12.23 -4.36
C GLN A 46 -7.52 11.79 -5.77
N ASP A 47 -7.82 10.54 -6.14
CA ASP A 47 -7.48 9.96 -7.44
C ASP A 47 -8.30 10.53 -8.61
N ALA A 48 -9.46 11.13 -8.32
CA ALA A 48 -10.28 11.85 -9.29
C ALA A 48 -10.04 13.37 -9.28
N GLY A 49 -9.14 13.85 -8.42
CA GLY A 49 -8.88 15.27 -8.20
C GLY A 49 -7.63 15.79 -8.93
N PRO A 50 -7.33 17.08 -8.81
CA PRO A 50 -6.13 17.69 -9.42
C PRO A 50 -4.81 17.20 -8.79
N MET A 51 -4.88 16.54 -7.63
CA MET A 51 -3.75 15.92 -6.95
C MET A 51 -3.64 14.41 -7.27
N ALA A 52 -4.34 13.92 -8.29
CA ALA A 52 -4.23 12.54 -8.71
C ALA A 52 -2.80 12.21 -9.15
N HIS A 53 -2.26 11.11 -8.64
CA HIS A 53 -0.93 10.64 -8.98
C HIS A 53 -0.84 9.11 -8.82
N PRO A 54 0.04 8.42 -9.55
CA PRO A 54 0.28 6.99 -9.32
C PRO A 54 0.86 6.73 -7.92
N ILE A 55 0.72 5.49 -7.42
CA ILE A 55 1.29 5.09 -6.11
C ILE A 55 2.81 5.27 -6.05
N ARG A 56 3.48 5.21 -7.20
CA ARG A 56 4.87 5.61 -7.40
C ARG A 56 4.87 6.90 -8.21
N PRO A 57 4.95 8.09 -7.59
CA PRO A 57 4.91 9.37 -8.31
C PRO A 57 5.97 9.42 -9.42
N GLU A 58 5.67 10.10 -10.53
CA GLU A 58 6.63 10.27 -11.63
C GLU A 58 7.44 11.58 -11.49
N SER A 59 6.87 12.58 -10.83
CA SER A 59 7.51 13.86 -10.54
C SER A 59 6.92 14.49 -9.27
N TYR A 60 7.72 15.28 -8.56
CA TYR A 60 7.27 16.09 -7.42
C TYR A 60 8.09 17.38 -7.32
N ILE A 61 7.46 18.44 -6.82
CA ILE A 61 8.16 19.69 -6.45
C ILE A 61 8.63 19.61 -4.99
N LYS A 62 7.77 19.10 -4.10
CA LYS A 62 8.07 18.84 -2.69
C LYS A 62 7.59 17.46 -2.32
N MET A 63 8.49 16.62 -1.79
CA MET A 63 8.17 15.23 -1.46
C MET A 63 7.14 15.12 -0.32
N ASP A 64 7.13 16.08 0.60
CA ASP A 64 6.20 16.10 1.73
C ASP A 64 4.72 16.10 1.29
N ASN A 65 4.43 16.59 0.08
CA ASN A 65 3.08 16.57 -0.49
C ASN A 65 2.62 15.16 -0.93
N PHE A 66 3.52 14.17 -0.94
CA PHE A 66 3.26 12.81 -1.42
C PHE A 66 3.10 11.79 -0.28
N TYR A 67 3.01 12.25 0.98
CA TYR A 67 2.48 11.47 2.09
C TYR A 67 0.95 11.39 2.01
N THR A 68 0.46 10.70 0.98
CA THR A 68 -0.95 10.73 0.60
C THR A 68 -1.66 9.39 0.79
N VAL A 69 -3.00 9.44 0.84
CA VAL A 69 -3.84 8.25 0.89
C VAL A 69 -3.59 7.32 -0.30
N THR A 70 -3.20 7.88 -1.45
CA THR A 70 -2.81 7.10 -2.64
C THR A 70 -1.51 6.31 -2.44
N VAL A 71 -0.45 6.93 -1.89
CA VAL A 71 0.81 6.21 -1.62
C VAL A 71 0.64 5.11 -0.57
N TYR A 72 -0.20 5.37 0.45
CA TYR A 72 -0.39 4.50 1.60
C TYR A 72 -1.49 3.46 1.39
N GLU A 73 -2.75 3.88 1.30
CA GLU A 73 -3.90 2.97 1.28
C GLU A 73 -4.04 2.27 -0.07
N LYS A 74 -3.99 3.01 -1.18
CA LYS A 74 -4.02 2.38 -2.51
C LYS A 74 -2.74 1.57 -2.77
N GLY A 75 -1.59 2.02 -2.26
CA GLY A 75 -0.37 1.22 -2.24
C GLY A 75 -0.56 -0.14 -1.56
N ALA A 76 -1.19 -0.16 -0.38
CA ALA A 76 -1.50 -1.40 0.34
C ALA A 76 -2.47 -2.31 -0.42
N GLU A 77 -3.49 -1.76 -1.09
CA GLU A 77 -4.40 -2.55 -1.92
C GLU A 77 -3.69 -3.17 -3.13
N VAL A 78 -2.72 -2.49 -3.75
CA VAL A 78 -1.88 -3.07 -4.80
C VAL A 78 -1.00 -4.19 -4.24
N VAL A 79 -0.46 -4.04 -3.03
CA VAL A 79 0.27 -5.13 -2.37
C VAL A 79 -0.63 -6.34 -2.13
N ARG A 80 -1.86 -6.11 -1.66
CA ARG A 80 -2.89 -7.14 -1.47
C ARG A 80 -3.29 -7.82 -2.78
N MET A 81 -3.26 -7.11 -3.92
CA MET A 81 -3.45 -7.74 -5.23
C MET A 81 -2.35 -8.74 -5.55
N TYR A 82 -1.09 -8.49 -5.19
CA TYR A 82 -0.03 -9.49 -5.36
C TYR A 82 -0.32 -10.75 -4.52
N GLU A 83 -0.72 -10.61 -3.26
CA GLU A 83 -1.11 -11.76 -2.44
C GLU A 83 -2.29 -12.52 -3.05
N THR A 84 -3.29 -11.81 -3.57
CA THR A 84 -4.48 -12.42 -4.20
C THR A 84 -4.09 -13.24 -5.44
N LEU A 85 -3.18 -12.72 -6.26
CA LEU A 85 -2.74 -13.38 -7.50
C LEU A 85 -1.78 -14.54 -7.25
N LEU A 86 -0.89 -14.41 -6.26
CA LEU A 86 0.16 -15.38 -5.97
C LEU A 86 -0.24 -16.40 -4.89
N GLY A 87 -1.33 -16.14 -4.17
CA GLY A 87 -1.67 -16.83 -2.92
C GLY A 87 -0.71 -16.47 -1.77
N LYS A 88 -1.09 -16.87 -0.56
CA LYS A 88 -0.29 -16.64 0.66
C LYS A 88 1.13 -17.19 0.55
N ASP A 89 1.26 -18.42 0.09
CA ASP A 89 2.57 -19.09 -0.03
C ASP A 89 3.45 -18.45 -1.11
N GLY A 90 2.87 -18.08 -2.25
CA GLY A 90 3.58 -17.41 -3.33
C GLY A 90 4.03 -16.01 -2.92
N PHE A 91 3.16 -15.27 -2.23
CA PHE A 91 3.50 -13.96 -1.67
C PHE A 91 4.63 -14.06 -0.64
N ARG A 92 4.57 -15.05 0.27
CA ARG A 92 5.62 -15.27 1.26
C ARG A 92 6.97 -15.58 0.61
N LYS A 93 7.01 -16.48 -0.37
CA LYS A 93 8.23 -16.78 -1.14
C LYS A 93 8.79 -15.55 -1.85
N GLY A 94 7.92 -14.71 -2.42
CA GLY A 94 8.31 -13.44 -3.02
C GLY A 94 8.94 -12.48 -2.02
N MET A 95 8.37 -12.40 -0.81
CA MET A 95 8.92 -11.59 0.29
C MET A 95 10.28 -12.10 0.77
N ASP A 96 10.44 -13.42 0.93
CA ASP A 96 11.72 -14.03 1.32
C ASP A 96 12.83 -13.68 0.33
N LEU A 97 12.55 -13.85 -0.97
CA LEU A 97 13.50 -13.52 -2.03
C LEU A 97 13.79 -12.02 -2.11
N TYR A 98 12.80 -11.17 -1.84
CA TYR A 98 13.00 -9.72 -1.79
C TYR A 98 14.02 -9.34 -0.72
N PHE A 99 13.91 -9.90 0.49
CA PHE A 99 14.88 -9.66 1.56
C PHE A 99 16.25 -10.28 1.22
N GLU A 100 16.30 -11.52 0.72
CA GLU A 100 17.56 -12.16 0.31
C GLU A 100 18.38 -11.29 -0.68
N ARG A 101 17.71 -10.58 -1.60
CA ARG A 101 18.36 -9.77 -2.63
C ARG A 101 18.70 -8.33 -2.21
N HIS A 102 18.04 -7.81 -1.18
CA HIS A 102 18.00 -6.36 -0.92
C HIS A 102 18.19 -5.97 0.55
N ASP A 103 18.46 -6.93 1.44
CA ASP A 103 18.90 -6.68 2.83
C ASP A 103 20.41 -6.37 2.89
#